data_AF-A0A357WVF8-F1
#
_entry.id   AF-A0A357WVF8-F1
#
_cell.length_a   1.000
_cell.length_b   1.000
_cell.length_c   1.000
_cell.angle_alpha   90.00
_cell.angle_beta   90.00
_cell.angle_gamma   90.00
#
_symmetry.space_group_name_H-M   'P 1'
#
loop_
_entity.id
_entity.type
_entity.pdbx_description
1 polymer ?
#
loop_
_entity_poly.entity_id
_entity_poly.type
_entity_poly.pdbx_seq_one_letter_code
_entity_poly.pdbx_strand_id
1 'polypeptide(L)'
;ADAGQMLLVVCKENISPQPVEIGSYRGFRMEVCYDTMWNEYRLNLCGSRKHQVSLGSDALGNLTRIENALSKLPAALEVAKSYKDETIEQMGNAKIEIKKPFAYKDELKDKTDRLNTLNVELNLDEKDTSAVDIEPEQSDEPLEKKCASRER
;
A
#
# COMPACT_ATOMS: atom_id res chain seq x y z
N ALA A 1 31.65 20.31 -15.51
CA ALA A 1 30.59 21.27 -15.12
C ALA A 1 29.57 21.49 -16.25
N ASP A 2 30.01 21.43 -17.51
CA ASP A 2 29.19 21.71 -18.71
C ASP A 2 27.89 20.88 -18.81
N ALA A 3 27.94 19.57 -18.57
CA ALA A 3 26.76 18.70 -18.63
C ALA A 3 25.63 19.10 -17.65
N GLY A 4 25.96 19.57 -16.46
CA GLY A 4 24.96 20.03 -15.48
C GLY A 4 24.33 21.37 -15.88
N GLN A 5 25.07 22.23 -16.58
CA GLN A 5 24.53 23.48 -17.13
C GLN A 5 23.63 23.21 -18.33
N MET A 6 24.04 22.32 -19.25
CA MET A 6 23.19 21.89 -20.36
C MET A 6 21.86 21.29 -19.87
N LEU A 7 21.89 20.46 -18.81
CA LEU A 7 20.67 19.93 -18.20
C LEU A 7 19.71 21.04 -17.76
N LEU A 8 20.23 22.10 -17.13
CA LEU A 8 19.42 23.24 -16.69
C LEU A 8 18.89 24.07 -17.86
N VAL A 9 19.66 24.22 -18.94
CA VAL A 9 19.19 24.88 -20.16
C VAL A 9 18.01 24.11 -20.75
N VAL A 10 18.14 22.80 -20.91
CA VAL A 10 17.05 21.94 -21.42
C VAL A 10 15.82 21.99 -20.53
N CYS A 11 15.99 22.05 -19.20
CA CYS A 11 14.87 22.25 -18.28
C CYS A 11 14.15 23.58 -18.53
N LYS A 12 14.89 24.69 -18.67
CA LYS A 12 14.30 26.01 -18.93
C LYS A 12 13.56 26.09 -20.26
N GLU A 13 14.02 25.34 -21.26
CA GLU A 13 13.35 25.25 -22.56
C GLU A 13 12.08 24.39 -22.51
N ASN A 14 11.96 23.49 -21.52
CA ASN A 14 10.87 22.53 -21.39
C ASN A 14 10.07 22.73 -20.10
N ILE A 15 9.08 23.63 -20.15
CA ILE A 15 8.14 23.91 -19.05
C ILE A 15 6.92 22.96 -19.10
N SER A 16 6.93 21.97 -19.99
CA SER A 16 5.83 21.03 -20.15
C SER A 16 5.82 19.99 -19.02
N PRO A 17 4.63 19.61 -18.51
CA PRO A 17 4.49 18.46 -17.62
C PRO A 17 4.72 17.12 -18.33
N GLN A 18 4.74 17.11 -19.66
CA GLN A 18 5.04 15.91 -20.43
C GLN A 18 6.53 15.55 -20.31
N PRO A 19 6.88 14.30 -19.98
CA PRO A 19 8.28 13.86 -19.93
C PRO A 19 8.93 13.95 -21.31
N VAL A 20 10.03 14.69 -21.40
CA VAL A 20 10.82 14.85 -22.62
C VAL A 20 12.13 14.08 -22.45
N GLU A 21 12.43 13.18 -23.39
CA GLU A 21 13.68 12.44 -23.40
C GLU A 21 14.85 13.36 -23.76
N ILE A 22 15.86 13.41 -22.89
CA ILE A 22 17.04 14.27 -23.04
C ILE A 22 18.32 13.49 -23.35
N GLY A 23 18.29 12.17 -23.17
CA GLY A 23 19.44 11.30 -23.46
C GLY A 23 19.49 10.07 -22.55
N SER A 24 20.70 9.52 -22.39
CA SER A 24 20.94 8.34 -21.55
C SER A 24 22.17 8.51 -20.66
N TYR A 25 22.08 8.08 -19.40
CA TYR A 25 23.18 8.09 -18.45
C TYR A 25 23.31 6.75 -17.73
N ARG A 26 24.51 6.14 -17.81
CA ARG A 26 24.82 4.80 -17.25
C ARG A 26 23.79 3.71 -17.61
N GLY A 27 23.25 3.76 -18.83
CA GLY A 27 22.25 2.80 -19.31
C GLY A 27 20.81 3.12 -18.91
N PHE A 28 20.57 4.17 -18.12
CA PHE A 28 19.22 4.69 -17.87
C PHE A 28 18.85 5.74 -18.90
N ARG A 29 17.63 5.66 -19.44
CA ARG A 29 17.06 6.73 -20.25
C ARG A 29 16.66 7.89 -19.34
N MET A 30 17.02 9.09 -19.71
CA MET A 30 16.76 10.31 -18.94
C MET A 30 15.61 11.08 -19.57
N GLU A 31 14.57 11.32 -18.78
CA GLU A 31 13.43 12.15 -19.18
C GLU A 31 13.31 13.33 -18.20
N VAL A 32 13.14 14.55 -18.69
CA VAL A 32 12.88 15.73 -17.86
C VAL A 32 11.40 16.09 -17.96
N CYS A 33 10.77 16.40 -16.83
CA CYS A 33 9.44 16.98 -16.80
C CYS A 33 9.37 18.14 -15.82
N TYR A 34 8.47 19.08 -16.11
CA TYR A 34 8.11 20.12 -15.15
C TYR A 34 6.97 19.63 -14.27
N ASP A 35 7.18 19.62 -12.96
CA ASP A 35 6.13 19.27 -12.04
C ASP A 35 5.29 20.48 -11.67
N THR A 36 4.07 20.53 -12.19
CA THR A 36 3.14 21.63 -11.93
C THR A 36 2.60 21.64 -10.50
N MET A 37 2.65 20.53 -9.77
CA MET A 37 2.14 20.45 -8.39
C MET A 37 3.13 21.04 -7.39
N TRP A 38 4.41 20.75 -7.58
CA TRP A 38 5.48 21.19 -6.69
C TRP A 38 6.32 22.35 -7.26
N ASN A 39 6.02 22.77 -8.48
CA ASN A 39 6.70 23.86 -9.19
C ASN A 39 8.22 23.64 -9.32
N GLU A 40 8.61 22.38 -9.51
CA GLU A 40 10.01 21.94 -9.58
C GLU A 40 10.29 21.15 -10.87
N TYR A 41 11.51 21.25 -11.37
CA TYR A 41 11.98 20.38 -12.45
C TYR A 41 12.33 19.01 -11.88
N ARG A 42 11.81 17.94 -12.48
CA ARG A 42 12.11 16.57 -12.07
C ARG A 42 12.74 15.81 -13.24
N LEU A 43 13.79 15.07 -12.92
CA LEU A 43 14.45 14.13 -13.82
C LEU A 43 13.99 12.72 -13.48
N ASN A 44 13.55 12.00 -14.50
CA ASN A 44 13.22 10.58 -14.41
C ASN A 44 14.35 9.77 -15.05
N LEU A 45 14.91 8.86 -14.27
CA LEU A 45 15.83 7.81 -14.72
C LEU A 45 15.00 6.56 -15.01
N CYS A 46 14.73 6.32 -16.29
CA CYS A 46 13.93 5.22 -16.78
C CYS A 46 14.82 3.99 -17.07
N GLY A 47 14.61 2.93 -16.29
CA GLY A 47 15.08 1.57 -16.56
C GLY A 47 13.91 0.59 -16.43
N SER A 48 14.10 -0.53 -15.74
CA SER A 48 12.98 -1.43 -15.37
C SER A 48 11.98 -0.77 -14.40
N ARG A 49 12.45 0.22 -13.64
CA ARG A 49 11.64 1.08 -12.77
C ARG A 49 12.00 2.54 -13.09
N LYS A 50 11.03 3.45 -12.93
CA LYS A 50 11.27 4.89 -13.00
C LYS A 50 11.76 5.39 -11.64
N HIS A 51 12.91 6.07 -11.62
CA HIS A 51 13.46 6.73 -10.45
C HIS A 51 13.45 8.23 -10.64
N GLN A 52 12.81 8.95 -9.72
CA GLN A 52 12.62 10.39 -9.85
C GLN A 52 13.63 11.16 -8.98
N VAL A 53 14.20 12.22 -9.54
CA VAL A 53 15.18 13.09 -8.88
C VAL A 53 14.76 14.54 -9.09
N SER A 54 14.59 15.31 -8.00
CA SER A 54 14.33 16.75 -8.09
C SER A 54 15.61 17.50 -8.51
N LEU A 55 15.46 18.39 -9.49
CA LEU A 55 16.50 19.28 -9.98
C LEU A 55 16.35 20.65 -9.33
N GLY A 56 17.43 21.16 -8.74
CA GLY A 56 17.50 22.53 -8.21
C GLY A 56 18.25 23.45 -9.17
N SER A 57 18.56 24.67 -8.71
CA SER A 57 19.22 25.69 -9.53
C SER A 57 20.72 25.49 -9.74
N ASP A 58 21.37 24.61 -8.95
CA ASP A 58 22.81 24.37 -9.01
C ASP A 58 23.15 23.14 -9.87
N ALA A 59 24.01 23.34 -10.88
CA ALA A 59 24.42 22.33 -11.84
C ALA A 59 25.22 21.19 -11.19
N LEU A 60 26.16 21.51 -10.28
CA LEU A 60 26.99 20.50 -9.62
C LEU A 60 26.20 19.72 -8.57
N GLY A 61 25.34 20.42 -7.81
CA GLY A 61 24.40 19.81 -6.89
C GLY A 61 23.44 18.85 -7.59
N ASN A 62 22.94 19.20 -8.78
CA ASN A 62 22.09 18.30 -9.56
C ASN A 62 22.82 17.02 -9.97
N LEU A 63 24.04 17.12 -10.48
CA LEU A 63 24.84 15.94 -10.83
C LEU A 63 25.09 15.05 -9.61
N THR A 64 25.37 15.66 -8.46
CA THR A 64 25.57 14.95 -7.20
C THR A 64 24.30 14.25 -6.72
N ARG A 65 23.13 14.89 -6.83
CA ARG A 65 21.83 14.27 -6.52
C ARG A 65 21.55 13.05 -7.41
N ILE A 66 21.85 13.16 -8.71
CA ILE A 66 21.70 12.06 -9.67
C ILE A 66 22.62 10.89 -9.29
N GLU A 67 23.89 11.17 -9.01
CA GLU A 67 24.85 10.12 -8.62
C GLU A 67 24.46 9.46 -7.28
N ASN A 68 23.97 10.24 -6.33
CA ASN A 68 23.44 9.73 -5.07
C ASN A 68 22.19 8.85 -5.28
N ALA A 69 21.31 9.22 -6.20
CA ALA A 69 20.13 8.42 -6.53
C ALA A 69 20.54 7.06 -7.13
N LEU A 70 21.53 7.04 -8.03
CA LEU A 70 22.07 5.80 -8.60
C LEU A 70 22.80 4.95 -7.55
N SER A 71 23.57 5.58 -6.67
CA SER A 71 24.33 4.88 -5.62
C SER A 71 23.43 4.18 -4.59
N LYS A 72 22.18 4.63 -4.44
CA LYS A 72 21.19 4.00 -3.54
C LYS A 72 20.49 2.78 -4.14
N LEU A 73 20.52 2.62 -5.47
CA LEU A 73 19.87 1.49 -6.15
C LEU A 73 20.35 0.10 -5.68
N PRO A 74 21.66 -0.19 -5.53
CA PRO A 74 22.09 -1.50 -5.07
C PRO A 74 21.61 -1.80 -3.65
N ALA A 75 21.66 -0.82 -2.74
CA ALA A 75 21.14 -1.01 -1.38
C ALA A 75 19.62 -1.25 -1.38
N ALA A 76 18.86 -0.48 -2.17
CA ALA A 76 17.42 -0.67 -2.31
C ALA A 76 17.06 -2.04 -2.92
N LEU A 77 17.91 -2.56 -3.80
CA LEU A 77 17.76 -3.88 -4.40
C LEU A 77 17.91 -4.99 -3.36
N GLU A 78 18.95 -4.92 -2.51
CA GLU A 78 19.14 -5.89 -1.43
C GLU A 78 17.98 -5.88 -0.42
N VAL A 79 17.51 -4.68 -0.05
CA VAL A 79 16.33 -4.52 0.80
C VAL A 79 15.09 -5.15 0.17
N ALA A 80 14.86 -4.91 -1.12
CA ALA A 80 13.71 -5.50 -1.84
C ALA A 80 13.79 -7.04 -1.93
N LYS A 81 14.99 -7.61 -2.02
CA LYS A 81 15.18 -9.06 -1.94
C LYS A 81 14.83 -9.60 -0.55
N SER A 82 15.33 -8.97 0.52
CA SER A 82 15.02 -9.37 1.90
C SER A 82 13.51 -9.37 2.14
N TYR A 83 12.83 -8.28 1.77
CA TYR A 83 11.37 -8.20 1.91
C TYR A 83 10.63 -9.30 1.13
N LYS A 84 11.12 -9.66 -0.05
CA LYS A 84 10.55 -10.76 -0.84
C LYS A 84 10.68 -12.08 -0.08
N ASP A 85 11.87 -12.40 0.42
CA ASP A 85 12.14 -13.64 1.13
C ASP A 85 11.35 -13.71 2.45
N GLU A 86 11.31 -12.62 3.23
CA GLU A 86 10.50 -12.49 4.43
C GLU A 86 9.00 -12.67 4.14
N THR A 87 8.48 -12.08 3.06
CA THR A 87 7.08 -12.24 2.66
C THR A 87 6.76 -13.69 2.29
N ILE A 88 7.67 -14.37 1.60
CA ILE A 88 7.52 -15.79 1.24
C ILE A 88 7.47 -16.64 2.51
N GLU A 89 8.33 -16.36 3.48
CA GLU A 89 8.33 -17.05 4.77
C GLU A 89 7.01 -16.82 5.53
N GLN A 90 6.57 -15.57 5.64
CA GLN A 90 5.29 -15.21 6.27
C GLN A 90 4.11 -15.90 5.59
N MET A 91 4.10 -15.99 4.25
CA MET A 91 3.08 -16.75 3.52
C MET A 91 3.13 -18.24 3.82
N GLY A 92 4.33 -18.82 3.97
CA GLY A 92 4.51 -20.21 4.38
C GLY A 92 3.93 -20.47 5.77
N ASN A 93 4.30 -19.62 6.74
CA ASN A 93 3.83 -19.70 8.12
C ASN A 93 2.31 -19.53 8.20
N ALA A 94 1.75 -18.55 7.49
CA ALA A 94 0.30 -18.34 7.43
C ALA A 94 -0.45 -19.56 6.86
N LYS A 95 0.10 -20.23 5.83
CA LYS A 95 -0.51 -21.47 5.29
C LYS A 95 -0.48 -22.62 6.31
N ILE A 96 0.55 -22.70 7.13
CA ILE A 96 0.65 -23.72 8.20
C ILE A 96 -0.36 -23.39 9.30
N GLU A 97 -0.45 -22.13 9.70
CA GLU A 97 -1.34 -21.66 10.76
C GLU A 97 -2.83 -21.75 10.37
N ILE A 98 -3.18 -21.51 9.10
CA ILE A 98 -4.53 -21.75 8.58
C ILE A 98 -4.93 -23.23 8.70
N LYS A 99 -3.98 -24.14 8.51
CA LYS A 99 -4.21 -25.59 8.67
C LYS A 99 -4.22 -26.03 10.13
N LYS A 100 -3.70 -25.21 11.04
CA LYS A 100 -3.73 -25.51 12.47
C LYS A 100 -5.19 -25.45 12.91
N PRO A 101 -5.77 -26.57 13.35
CA PRO A 101 -7.16 -26.57 13.79
C PRO A 101 -7.32 -25.57 14.93
N PHE A 102 -8.39 -24.79 14.88
CA PHE A 102 -8.78 -23.92 15.99
C PHE A 102 -8.99 -24.81 17.22
N ALA A 103 -8.13 -24.65 18.23
CA ALA A 103 -8.06 -25.58 19.36
C ALA A 103 -9.37 -25.70 20.15
N TYR A 104 -10.24 -24.69 20.06
CA TYR A 104 -11.53 -24.65 20.73
C TYR A 104 -12.70 -24.87 19.77
N LYS A 105 -12.48 -25.41 18.56
CA LYS A 105 -13.54 -25.57 17.55
C LYS A 105 -14.66 -26.48 18.04
N ASP A 106 -14.30 -27.59 18.66
CA ASP A 106 -15.26 -28.53 19.23
C ASP A 106 -15.95 -27.94 20.47
N GLU A 107 -15.21 -27.29 21.37
CA GLU A 107 -15.81 -26.62 22.55
C GLU A 107 -16.78 -25.48 22.17
N LEU A 108 -16.46 -24.73 21.12
CA LEU A 108 -17.29 -23.64 20.63
C LEU A 108 -18.55 -24.20 19.96
N LYS A 109 -18.43 -25.33 19.24
CA LYS A 109 -19.57 -26.02 18.64
C LYS A 109 -20.49 -26.62 19.71
N ASP A 110 -19.95 -27.31 20.71
CA ASP A 110 -20.72 -27.85 21.85
C ASP A 110 -21.46 -26.75 22.62
N LYS A 111 -20.79 -25.62 22.90
CA LYS A 111 -21.40 -24.48 23.59
C LYS A 111 -22.45 -23.78 22.72
N THR A 112 -22.24 -23.67 21.41
CA THR A 112 -23.22 -23.12 20.47
C THR A 112 -24.43 -24.04 20.32
N ASP A 113 -24.24 -25.36 20.18
CA ASP A 113 -25.33 -26.33 20.08
C ASP A 113 -26.14 -26.39 21.37
N ARG A 114 -25.49 -26.38 22.54
CA ARG A 114 -26.20 -26.30 23.83
C ARG A 114 -26.98 -25.00 23.99
N LEU A 115 -26.39 -23.85 23.61
CA LEU A 115 -27.12 -22.58 23.60
C LEU A 115 -28.31 -22.63 22.65
N ASN A 116 -28.17 -23.22 21.47
CA ASN A 116 -29.23 -23.29 20.48
C ASN A 116 -30.38 -24.21 20.95
N THR A 117 -30.05 -25.36 21.54
CA THR A 117 -31.04 -26.24 22.20
C THR A 117 -31.75 -25.53 23.34
N LEU A 118 -31.01 -24.84 24.22
CA LEU A 118 -31.59 -24.07 25.33
C LEU A 118 -32.48 -22.94 24.81
N ASN A 119 -32.08 -22.27 23.72
CA ASN A 119 -32.83 -21.19 23.09
C ASN A 119 -34.12 -21.73 22.44
N VAL A 120 -34.08 -22.92 21.84
CA VAL A 120 -35.29 -23.59 21.33
C VAL A 120 -36.22 -23.99 22.47
N GLU A 121 -35.69 -24.57 23.55
CA GLU A 121 -36.48 -24.96 24.74
C GLU A 121 -37.08 -23.74 25.47
N LEU A 122 -36.31 -22.65 25.63
CA LEU A 122 -36.79 -21.41 26.25
C LEU A 122 -37.76 -20.62 25.36
N ASN A 123 -37.59 -20.64 24.03
CA ASN A 123 -38.56 -20.01 23.11
C ASN A 123 -39.84 -20.83 22.90
N LEU A 124 -39.92 -22.06 23.41
CA LEU A 124 -41.16 -22.84 23.44
C LEU A 124 -42.12 -22.37 24.55
N ASP A 125 -41.67 -21.53 25.50
CA ASP A 125 -42.48 -20.99 26.59
C ASP A 125 -43.13 -19.61 26.29
N GLU A 126 -42.83 -18.95 25.17
CA GLU A 126 -43.33 -17.58 24.88
C GLU A 126 -44.02 -17.40 23.51
N LYS A 127 -44.93 -18.32 23.14
CA LYS A 127 -46.00 -17.96 22.18
C LYS A 127 -47.34 -18.53 22.59
N ASP A 128 -47.96 -17.88 23.57
CA ASP A 128 -49.40 -17.61 23.55
C ASP A 128 -49.75 -16.51 24.58
N THR A 129 -49.38 -15.27 24.29
CA THR A 129 -50.24 -14.11 24.63
C THR A 129 -49.99 -12.98 23.62
N SER A 130 -50.82 -13.01 22.58
CA SER A 130 -51.43 -11.89 21.87
C SER A 130 -50.84 -10.47 22.03
N ALA A 131 -50.50 -9.91 20.87
CA ALA A 131 -50.74 -8.54 20.46
C ALA A 131 -49.92 -7.42 21.14
N VAL A 132 -48.83 -6.99 20.51
CA VAL A 132 -48.67 -5.58 20.13
C VAL A 132 -48.01 -5.49 18.76
N ASP A 133 -48.74 -4.84 17.88
CA ASP A 133 -48.51 -4.41 16.51
C ASP A 133 -47.31 -3.43 16.41
N ILE A 134 -46.23 -3.80 15.70
CA ILE A 134 -45.39 -2.87 14.91
C ILE A 134 -44.82 -3.66 13.70
N GLU A 135 -45.09 -3.13 12.52
CA GLU A 135 -44.75 -3.61 11.17
C GLU A 135 -43.27 -3.99 10.92
N PRO A 136 -42.98 -4.78 9.86
CA PRO A 136 -41.63 -5.22 9.52
C PRO A 136 -40.92 -4.20 8.62
N GLU A 137 -39.81 -3.61 9.08
CA GLU A 137 -38.78 -3.09 8.17
C GLU A 137 -37.56 -4.01 8.20
N GLN A 138 -37.40 -4.74 7.09
CA GLN A 138 -36.16 -5.39 6.73
C GLN A 138 -35.10 -4.30 6.47
N SER A 139 -34.05 -4.30 7.28
CA SER A 139 -32.79 -3.63 6.93
C SER A 139 -31.68 -4.67 6.97
N ASP A 140 -31.41 -5.25 5.80
CA ASP A 140 -30.14 -5.91 5.47
C ASP A 140 -29.03 -4.85 5.55
N GLU A 141 -28.31 -4.76 6.67
CA GLU A 141 -27.00 -4.09 6.71
C GLU A 141 -25.97 -4.92 7.49
N PRO A 142 -24.79 -5.19 6.90
CA PRO A 142 -23.72 -5.90 7.57
C PRO A 142 -23.05 -4.96 8.61
N LEU A 143 -23.12 -5.34 9.88
CA LEU A 143 -22.49 -4.61 10.98
C LEU A 143 -20.97 -4.50 10.79
N GLU A 144 -20.50 -3.29 10.49
CA GLU A 144 -19.10 -2.89 10.43
C GLU A 144 -18.40 -3.08 11.79
N LYS A 145 -17.22 -3.72 11.75
CA LYS A 145 -16.31 -3.85 12.90
C LYS A 145 -15.69 -2.49 13.23
N LYS A 146 -16.17 -1.83 14.28
CA LYS A 146 -15.42 -0.73 14.91
C LYS A 146 -14.22 -1.26 15.69
N CYS A 147 -13.03 -1.09 15.11
CA CYS A 147 -11.77 -1.12 15.86
C CYS A 147 -11.73 0.07 16.82
N ALA A 148 -11.65 -0.21 18.13
CA ALA A 148 -11.46 0.81 19.14
C ALA A 148 -10.02 1.33 19.12
N SER A 149 -9.87 2.61 18.80
CA SER A 149 -8.65 3.40 18.94
C SER A 149 -8.16 3.38 20.39
N ARG A 150 -6.91 2.96 20.63
CA ARG A 150 -6.18 3.26 21.86
C ARG A 150 -5.29 4.46 21.58
N GLU A 151 -5.71 5.64 22.03
CA GLU A 151 -4.81 6.78 22.22
C GLU A 151 -4.40 6.85 23.69
N ARG A 152 -3.09 6.99 23.91
CA ARG A 152 -2.54 7.76 25.02
C ARG A 152 -1.24 8.39 24.56
#